data_AF-A0A2T9ZGU2-F1
#
_entry.id   AF-A0A2T9ZGU2-F1
#
_cell.length_a   1.000
_cell.length_b   1.000
_cell.length_c   1.000
_cell.angle_alpha   90.00
_cell.angle_beta   90.00
_cell.angle_gamma   90.00
#
_symmetry.space_group_name_H-M   'P 1'
#
loop_
_entity.id
_entity.type
_entity.pdbx_description
1 polymer ?
#
loop_
_entity_poly.entity_id
_entity_poly.type
_entity_poly.pdbx_seq_one_letter_code
_entity_poly.pdbx_strand_id
1 'polypeptide(L)'
;MQELTKILHLFNTDIISTVAAIFTPSFPGTQRNELLSKGMDNIINAAVLFQLIYVFSPHLLRILRPEYDTLSYSKRYGLKTTIVSQVHSLVALWISFPLFFDKALIDDHVLGVSKNAMIVCGFSTGYFLWDAIICIANVSSGGIADVFHGVCCFITFSSIYNPALQHRIPLWIIIFYFTNNIILNILNVFWFRKILHVARKQLLKPKPQTKEEDSLKSKLQ
;
A
#
# COMPACT_ATOMS: atom_id res chain seq x y z
N MET A 1 -7.54 -14.66 -17.56
CA MET A 1 -6.39 -15.19 -18.32
C MET A 1 -5.69 -14.11 -19.14
N GLN A 2 -6.33 -13.43 -20.11
CA GLN A 2 -5.67 -12.39 -20.91
C GLN A 2 -5.05 -11.21 -20.11
N GLU A 3 -5.73 -10.70 -19.09
CA GLU A 3 -5.19 -9.68 -18.18
C GLU A 3 -3.98 -10.18 -17.37
N LEU A 4 -4.01 -11.46 -16.96
CA LEU A 4 -2.91 -12.10 -16.23
C LEU A 4 -1.67 -12.23 -17.14
N THR A 5 -1.87 -12.56 -18.43
CA THR A 5 -0.80 -12.70 -19.43
C THR A 5 -0.17 -11.35 -19.78
N LYS A 6 -0.98 -10.29 -19.99
CA LYS A 6 -0.46 -8.92 -20.20
C LYS A 6 0.34 -8.41 -19.00
N ILE A 7 -0.07 -8.77 -17.78
CA ILE A 7 0.58 -8.32 -16.54
C ILE A 7 1.83 -9.14 -16.23
N LEU A 8 1.85 -10.45 -16.46
CA LEU A 8 3.08 -11.25 -16.42
C LEU A 8 4.12 -10.72 -17.42
N HIS A 9 3.66 -10.18 -18.56
CA HIS A 9 4.53 -9.49 -19.51
C HIS A 9 4.95 -8.08 -19.06
N LEU A 10 4.20 -7.42 -18.17
CA LEU A 10 4.66 -6.20 -17.50
C LEU A 10 5.74 -6.54 -16.46
N PHE A 11 5.60 -7.63 -15.71
CA PHE A 11 6.65 -8.18 -14.84
C PHE A 11 7.73 -8.98 -15.62
N ASN A 12 8.01 -8.61 -16.88
CA ASN A 12 9.04 -9.25 -17.70
C ASN A 12 10.45 -9.09 -17.09
N THR A 13 11.40 -9.87 -17.61
CA THR A 13 12.82 -9.84 -17.25
C THR A 13 13.41 -8.43 -17.27
N ASP A 14 12.88 -7.49 -18.06
CA ASP A 14 13.37 -6.11 -18.14
C ASP A 14 12.97 -5.22 -16.96
N ILE A 15 11.76 -5.38 -16.41
CA ILE A 15 11.40 -4.70 -15.15
C ILE A 15 12.16 -5.33 -14.00
N ILE A 16 12.25 -6.66 -13.98
CA ILE A 16 13.02 -7.38 -12.95
C ILE A 16 14.50 -6.96 -13.02
N SER A 17 15.09 -6.81 -14.21
CA SER A 17 16.48 -6.38 -14.39
C SER A 17 16.69 -4.89 -14.07
N THR A 18 15.72 -4.02 -14.37
CA THR A 18 15.77 -2.59 -14.01
C THR A 18 15.65 -2.40 -12.50
N VAL A 19 14.70 -3.10 -11.87
CA VAL A 19 14.56 -3.19 -10.42
C VAL A 19 15.85 -3.76 -9.82
N ALA A 20 16.39 -4.85 -10.38
CA ALA A 20 17.66 -5.43 -9.94
C ALA A 20 18.86 -4.49 -10.12
N ALA A 21 18.89 -3.66 -11.17
CA ALA A 21 19.95 -2.68 -11.40
C ALA A 21 19.89 -1.50 -10.42
N ILE A 22 18.70 -1.11 -9.95
CA ILE A 22 18.56 -0.15 -8.84
C ILE A 22 19.13 -0.74 -7.54
N PHE A 23 19.05 -2.06 -7.40
CA PHE A 23 19.46 -2.80 -6.20
C PHE A 23 20.82 -3.49 -6.29
N THR A 24 21.55 -3.37 -7.42
CA THR A 24 22.86 -4.03 -7.56
C THR A 24 23.83 -3.52 -6.50
N PRO A 25 24.35 -4.40 -5.61
CA PRO A 25 25.22 -3.98 -4.53
C PRO A 25 26.53 -3.43 -5.09
N SER A 26 26.88 -2.20 -4.75
CA SER A 26 28.13 -1.57 -5.20
C SER A 26 29.36 -1.99 -4.37
N PHE A 27 29.24 -2.95 -3.44
CA PHE A 27 30.34 -3.34 -2.55
C PHE A 27 30.49 -4.87 -2.43
N PRO A 28 31.70 -5.43 -2.65
CA PRO A 28 31.95 -6.85 -2.54
C PRO A 28 32.12 -7.29 -1.08
N GLY A 29 31.45 -8.38 -0.71
CA GLY A 29 31.59 -9.07 0.58
C GLY A 29 30.64 -8.58 1.68
N THR A 30 30.27 -9.51 2.57
CA THR A 30 29.49 -9.39 3.83
C THR A 30 27.98 -9.71 3.76
N GLN A 31 27.50 -10.33 4.85
CA GLN A 31 26.12 -10.72 5.21
C GLN A 31 25.00 -9.76 4.76
N ARG A 32 25.32 -8.47 4.64
CA ARG A 32 24.44 -7.43 4.10
C ARG A 32 24.00 -7.72 2.67
N ASN A 33 24.89 -8.15 1.78
CA ASN A 33 24.54 -8.45 0.38
C ASN A 33 23.59 -9.65 0.27
N GLU A 34 23.73 -10.64 1.15
CA GLU A 34 22.81 -11.78 1.22
C GLU A 34 21.42 -11.36 1.72
N LEU A 35 21.37 -10.46 2.72
CA LEU A 35 20.11 -9.87 3.20
C LEU A 35 19.43 -9.01 2.14
N LEU A 36 20.19 -8.27 1.34
CA LEU A 36 19.68 -7.46 0.23
C LEU A 36 19.14 -8.33 -0.90
N SER A 37 19.88 -9.37 -1.31
CA SER A 37 19.42 -10.33 -2.33
C SER A 37 18.14 -11.05 -1.90
N LYS A 38 18.06 -11.54 -0.66
CA LYS A 38 16.82 -12.10 -0.09
C LYS A 38 15.71 -11.06 -0.01
N GLY A 39 16.07 -9.79 0.21
CA GLY A 39 15.14 -8.65 0.16
C GLY A 39 14.48 -8.48 -1.20
N MET A 40 15.23 -8.65 -2.30
CA MET A 40 14.69 -8.54 -3.66
C MET A 40 13.64 -9.62 -3.96
N ASP A 41 13.89 -10.86 -3.55
CA ASP A 41 12.91 -11.94 -3.70
C ASP A 41 11.61 -11.61 -2.95
N ASN A 42 11.72 -11.03 -1.74
CA ASN A 42 10.56 -10.60 -0.96
C ASN A 42 9.75 -9.50 -1.65
N ILE A 43 10.41 -8.56 -2.34
CA ILE A 43 9.74 -7.49 -3.10
C ILE A 43 8.91 -8.08 -4.24
N ILE A 44 9.51 -8.96 -5.04
CA ILE A 44 8.82 -9.59 -6.18
C ILE A 44 7.66 -10.46 -5.68
N ASN A 45 7.91 -11.29 -4.66
CA ASN A 45 6.87 -12.13 -4.06
C ASN A 45 5.70 -11.31 -3.50
N ALA A 46 5.98 -10.19 -2.84
CA ALA A 46 4.94 -9.28 -2.37
C ALA A 46 4.18 -8.62 -3.52
N ALA A 47 4.86 -8.15 -4.57
CA ALA A 47 4.19 -7.56 -5.74
C ALA A 47 3.25 -8.58 -6.43
N VAL A 48 3.68 -9.83 -6.56
CA VAL A 48 2.86 -10.94 -7.07
C VAL A 48 1.66 -11.20 -6.16
N LEU A 49 1.87 -11.24 -4.84
CA LEU A 49 0.79 -11.41 -3.86
C LEU A 49 -0.28 -10.33 -4.00
N PHE A 50 0.10 -9.05 -4.08
CA PHE A 50 -0.84 -7.95 -4.26
C PHE A 50 -1.55 -8.00 -5.61
N GLN A 51 -0.87 -8.45 -6.65
CA GLN A 51 -1.51 -8.72 -7.94
C GLN A 51 -2.57 -9.81 -7.84
N LEU A 52 -2.30 -10.90 -7.11
CA LEU A 52 -3.30 -11.94 -6.87
C LEU A 52 -4.50 -11.38 -6.11
N ILE A 53 -4.27 -10.63 -5.02
CA ILE A 53 -5.34 -9.97 -4.28
C ILE A 53 -6.16 -9.07 -5.22
N TYR A 54 -5.52 -8.29 -6.08
CA TYR A 54 -6.20 -7.44 -7.06
C TYR A 54 -7.06 -8.24 -8.04
N VAL A 55 -6.55 -9.36 -8.57
CA VAL A 55 -7.27 -10.23 -9.53
C VAL A 55 -8.45 -10.93 -8.86
N PHE A 56 -8.31 -11.37 -7.62
CA PHE A 56 -9.35 -12.07 -6.87
C PHE A 56 -10.35 -11.13 -6.18
N SER A 57 -10.00 -9.85 -5.99
CA SER A 57 -10.86 -8.86 -5.33
C SER A 57 -12.30 -8.74 -5.89
N PRO A 58 -12.60 -8.98 -7.19
CA PRO A 58 -13.99 -8.98 -7.68
C PRO A 58 -14.89 -10.02 -7.00
N HIS A 59 -14.34 -11.15 -6.54
CA HIS A 59 -15.13 -12.19 -5.86
C HIS A 59 -15.67 -11.65 -4.53
N LEU A 60 -14.81 -11.02 -3.74
CA LEU A 60 -15.20 -10.35 -2.51
C LEU A 60 -16.13 -9.16 -2.80
N LEU A 61 -15.82 -8.35 -3.82
CA LEU A 61 -16.62 -7.18 -4.16
C LEU A 61 -18.03 -7.54 -4.62
N ARG A 62 -18.24 -8.65 -5.32
CA ARG A 62 -19.59 -9.11 -5.72
C ARG A 62 -20.44 -9.52 -4.52
N ILE A 63 -19.82 -10.11 -3.50
CA ILE A 63 -20.50 -10.47 -2.25
C ILE A 63 -20.91 -9.21 -1.49
N LEU A 64 -20.01 -8.21 -1.40
CA LEU A 64 -20.24 -6.98 -0.66
C LEU A 64 -21.08 -5.94 -1.43
N ARG A 65 -21.02 -5.96 -2.76
CA ARG A 65 -21.67 -5.04 -3.70
C ARG A 65 -22.17 -5.83 -4.91
N PRO A 66 -23.39 -6.40 -4.85
CA PRO A 66 -23.96 -7.17 -5.96
C PRO A 66 -24.00 -6.41 -7.30
N GLU A 67 -24.11 -5.08 -7.25
CA GLU A 67 -24.09 -4.22 -8.44
C GLU A 67 -22.68 -3.96 -9.01
N TYR A 68 -21.63 -4.58 -8.47
CA TYR A 68 -20.24 -4.33 -8.84
C TYR A 68 -19.99 -4.39 -10.35
N ASP A 69 -20.52 -5.40 -11.04
CA ASP A 69 -20.28 -5.60 -12.47
C ASP A 69 -20.98 -4.54 -13.34
N THR A 70 -21.96 -3.81 -12.80
CA THR A 70 -22.63 -2.68 -13.47
C THR A 70 -21.88 -1.36 -13.35
N LEU A 71 -20.87 -1.29 -12.47
CA LEU A 71 -20.12 -0.07 -12.23
C LEU A 71 -19.19 0.27 -13.41
N SER A 72 -18.97 1.58 -13.61
CA SER A 72 -17.98 2.06 -14.58
C SER A 72 -16.59 1.50 -14.28
N TYR A 73 -15.75 1.41 -15.32
CA TYR A 73 -14.38 0.89 -15.20
C TYR A 73 -13.57 1.58 -14.10
N SER A 74 -13.56 2.93 -14.07
CA SER A 74 -12.83 3.72 -13.06
C SER A 74 -13.31 3.43 -11.63
N LYS A 75 -14.62 3.26 -11.41
CA LYS A 75 -15.16 2.88 -10.10
C LYS A 75 -14.73 1.47 -9.68
N ARG A 76 -14.76 0.50 -10.61
CA ARG A 76 -14.31 -0.86 -10.33
C ARG A 76 -12.82 -0.89 -10.04
N TYR A 77 -12.01 -0.18 -10.82
CA TYR A 77 -10.58 0.03 -10.58
C TYR A 77 -10.33 0.54 -9.17
N GLY A 78 -10.97 1.65 -8.77
CA GLY A 78 -10.79 2.25 -7.45
C GLY A 78 -11.19 1.34 -6.29
N LEU A 79 -12.27 0.56 -6.44
CA LEU A 79 -12.67 -0.42 -5.43
C LEU A 79 -11.64 -1.55 -5.27
N LYS A 80 -11.11 -2.06 -6.38
CA LYS A 80 -10.10 -3.12 -6.36
C LYS A 80 -8.79 -2.62 -5.72
N THR A 81 -8.29 -1.44 -6.12
CA THR A 81 -7.07 -0.87 -5.54
C THR A 81 -7.25 -0.54 -4.06
N THR A 82 -8.43 -0.10 -3.65
CA THR A 82 -8.76 0.09 -2.23
C THR A 82 -8.67 -1.20 -1.43
N ILE A 83 -9.15 -2.33 -1.94
CA ILE A 83 -9.00 -3.62 -1.23
C ILE A 83 -7.52 -3.96 -1.05
N VAL A 84 -6.72 -3.82 -2.09
CA VAL A 84 -5.30 -4.16 -2.04
C VAL A 84 -4.55 -3.28 -1.03
N SER A 85 -4.80 -1.98 -1.04
CA SER A 85 -4.16 -1.03 -0.12
C SER A 85 -4.58 -1.23 1.34
N GLN A 86 -5.83 -1.64 1.60
CA GLN A 86 -6.28 -1.99 2.95
C GLN A 86 -5.66 -3.30 3.46
N VAL A 87 -5.48 -4.29 2.59
CA VAL A 87 -4.75 -5.50 2.97
C VAL A 87 -3.30 -5.17 3.29
N HIS A 88 -2.64 -4.37 2.46
CA HIS A 88 -1.27 -3.91 2.74
C HIS A 88 -1.18 -3.20 4.09
N SER A 89 -2.03 -2.20 4.34
CA SER A 89 -1.94 -1.39 5.56
C SER A 89 -2.14 -2.21 6.84
N LEU A 90 -3.11 -3.12 6.85
CA LEU A 90 -3.39 -3.98 8.01
C LEU A 90 -2.27 -5.00 8.26
N VAL A 91 -1.79 -5.65 7.20
CA VAL A 91 -0.72 -6.64 7.32
C VAL A 91 0.59 -5.96 7.68
N ALA A 92 0.93 -4.83 7.03
CA ALA A 92 2.13 -4.05 7.30
C ALA A 92 2.18 -3.58 8.76
N LEU A 93 1.05 -3.09 9.30
CA LEU A 93 0.95 -2.71 10.70
C LEU A 93 1.23 -3.90 11.63
N TRP A 94 0.62 -5.05 11.35
CA TRP A 94 0.79 -6.26 12.16
C TRP A 94 2.23 -6.76 12.15
N ILE A 95 2.84 -6.92 10.98
CA ILE A 95 4.20 -7.45 10.85
C ILE A 95 5.27 -6.45 11.34
N SER A 96 4.95 -5.16 11.43
CA SER A 96 5.85 -4.14 11.97
C SER A 96 5.92 -4.14 13.50
N PHE A 97 4.91 -4.71 14.19
CA PHE A 97 4.83 -4.65 15.65
C PHE A 97 6.07 -5.24 16.38
N PRO A 98 6.65 -6.39 15.95
CA PRO A 98 7.86 -6.92 16.59
C PRO A 98 9.10 -6.01 16.44
N LEU A 99 9.12 -5.09 15.47
CA LEU A 99 10.27 -4.20 15.24
C LEU A 99 10.50 -3.22 16.38
N PHE A 100 9.47 -2.89 17.15
CA PHE A 100 9.58 -2.04 18.35
C PHE A 100 10.46 -2.66 19.45
N PHE A 101 10.66 -3.98 19.39
CA PHE A 101 11.47 -4.73 20.37
C PHE A 101 12.76 -5.28 19.75
N ASP A 102 13.07 -4.88 18.51
CA ASP A 102 14.26 -5.34 17.82
C ASP A 102 15.50 -4.61 18.35
N LYS A 103 16.39 -5.36 19.01
CA LYS A 103 17.58 -4.81 19.64
C LYS A 103 18.47 -4.04 18.65
N ALA A 104 18.60 -4.50 17.40
CA ALA A 104 19.44 -3.83 16.42
C ALA A 104 18.89 -2.45 16.02
N LEU A 105 17.58 -2.26 16.11
CA LEU A 105 16.90 -0.98 15.82
C LEU A 105 16.80 -0.09 17.07
N ILE A 106 16.86 -0.67 18.27
CA ILE A 106 16.93 0.07 19.54
C ILE A 106 18.33 0.64 19.75
N ASP A 107 19.35 -0.18 19.50
CA ASP A 107 20.75 0.21 19.68
C ASP A 107 21.16 1.30 18.67
N ASP A 108 20.56 1.30 17.47
CA ASP A 108 20.72 2.34 16.44
C ASP A 108 19.42 2.60 15.68
N HIS A 109 18.72 3.67 16.08
CA HIS A 109 17.44 4.06 15.48
C HIS A 109 17.53 4.59 14.04
N VAL A 110 18.72 4.98 13.57
CA VAL A 110 18.88 5.70 12.30
C VAL A 110 19.52 4.81 11.24
N LEU A 111 20.59 4.08 11.59
CA LEU A 111 21.34 3.22 10.66
C LEU A 111 21.27 1.74 11.03
N GLY A 112 20.53 1.38 12.08
CA GLY A 112 20.33 -0.01 12.49
C GLY A 112 19.73 -0.85 11.36
N VAL A 113 20.38 -1.98 11.07
CA VAL A 113 19.91 -2.95 10.06
C VAL A 113 19.48 -4.23 10.77
N SER A 114 18.19 -4.54 10.67
CA SER A 114 17.63 -5.81 11.14
C SER A 114 17.08 -6.63 9.97
N LYS A 115 17.28 -7.95 10.04
CA LYS A 115 16.66 -8.89 9.10
C LYS A 115 15.13 -8.76 9.10
N ASN A 116 14.51 -8.58 10.27
CA ASN A 116 13.05 -8.44 10.37
C ASN A 116 12.60 -7.11 9.74
N ALA A 117 13.34 -6.03 9.97
CA ALA A 117 13.06 -4.74 9.34
C ALA A 117 13.13 -4.85 7.81
N MET A 118 14.14 -5.54 7.27
CA MET A 118 14.27 -5.77 5.84
C MET A 118 13.09 -6.57 5.26
N ILE A 119 12.57 -7.57 5.96
CA ILE A 119 11.38 -8.33 5.52
C ILE A 119 10.15 -7.41 5.46
N VAL A 120 9.90 -6.64 6.53
CA VAL A 120 8.76 -5.71 6.62
C VAL A 120 8.84 -4.61 5.57
N CYS A 121 10.03 -4.03 5.37
CA CYS A 121 10.27 -3.05 4.33
C CYS A 121 10.09 -3.68 2.95
N GLY A 122 10.57 -4.89 2.70
CA GLY A 122 10.42 -5.60 1.41
C GLY A 122 8.97 -5.87 1.05
N PHE A 123 8.16 -6.26 2.03
CA PHE A 123 6.71 -6.39 1.86
C PHE A 123 6.07 -5.08 1.38
N SER A 124 6.45 -3.95 1.99
CA SER A 124 5.92 -2.63 1.59
C SER A 124 6.51 -2.12 0.27
N THR A 125 7.79 -2.35 0.01
CA THR A 125 8.42 -1.99 -1.28
C THR A 125 7.77 -2.77 -2.42
N GLY A 126 7.46 -4.06 -2.23
CA GLY A 126 6.71 -4.85 -3.21
C GLY A 126 5.28 -4.36 -3.44
N TYR A 127 4.59 -3.91 -2.39
CA TYR A 127 3.30 -3.22 -2.53
C TYR A 127 3.42 -1.97 -3.41
N PHE A 128 4.38 -1.08 -3.13
CA PHE A 128 4.53 0.15 -3.89
C PHE A 128 5.04 -0.08 -5.32
N LEU A 129 5.82 -1.14 -5.55
CA LEU A 129 6.17 -1.59 -6.90
C LEU A 129 4.89 -1.95 -7.68
N TRP A 130 4.04 -2.78 -7.09
CA TRP A 130 2.76 -3.15 -7.66
C TRP A 130 1.85 -1.92 -7.89
N ASP A 131 1.75 -1.02 -6.91
CA ASP A 131 0.94 0.20 -6.99
C ASP A 131 1.41 1.12 -8.13
N ALA A 132 2.71 1.35 -8.25
CA ALA A 132 3.28 2.13 -9.35
C ALA A 132 2.94 1.53 -10.72
N ILE A 133 3.11 0.22 -10.90
CA ILE A 133 2.77 -0.49 -12.15
C ILE A 133 1.28 -0.34 -12.48
N ILE A 134 0.41 -0.56 -11.51
CA ILE A 134 -1.04 -0.51 -11.70
C ILE A 134 -1.53 0.90 -11.99
N CYS A 135 -1.01 1.91 -11.29
CA CYS A 135 -1.32 3.31 -11.53
C CYS A 135 -0.88 3.75 -12.93
N ILE A 136 0.34 3.36 -13.37
CA ILE A 136 0.84 3.66 -14.73
C ILE A 136 -0.06 3.01 -15.79
N ALA A 137 -0.37 1.72 -15.62
CA ALA A 137 -1.21 0.98 -16.56
C ALA A 137 -2.67 1.50 -16.63
N ASN A 138 -3.14 2.18 -15.57
CA ASN A 138 -4.51 2.67 -15.43
C ASN A 138 -4.59 4.19 -15.27
N VAL A 139 -3.62 4.93 -15.83
CA VAL A 139 -3.55 6.39 -15.71
C VAL A 139 -4.82 7.10 -16.20
N SER A 140 -5.53 6.53 -17.18
CA SER A 140 -6.81 7.07 -17.66
C SER A 140 -7.95 6.99 -16.64
N SER A 141 -7.81 6.12 -15.63
CA SER A 141 -8.84 5.86 -14.61
C SER A 141 -8.53 6.46 -13.25
N GLY A 142 -7.27 6.43 -12.82
CA GLY A 142 -6.80 7.03 -11.57
C GLY A 142 -6.28 8.47 -11.73
N GLY A 143 -5.70 8.78 -12.89
CA GLY A 143 -5.08 10.08 -13.17
C GLY A 143 -3.59 10.12 -12.84
N ILE A 144 -2.95 11.24 -13.18
CA ILE A 144 -1.50 11.42 -13.06
C ILE A 144 -1.02 11.52 -11.61
N ALA A 145 -1.88 12.00 -10.70
CA ALA A 145 -1.55 12.14 -9.28
C ALA A 145 -1.27 10.77 -8.64
N ASP A 146 -2.07 9.76 -8.97
CA ASP A 146 -1.89 8.39 -8.48
C ASP A 146 -0.59 7.77 -9.00
N VAL A 147 -0.23 8.06 -10.26
CA VAL A 147 1.07 7.63 -10.84
C VAL A 147 2.23 8.28 -10.09
N PHE A 148 2.17 9.59 -9.87
CA PHE A 148 3.22 10.31 -9.15
C PHE A 148 3.38 9.77 -7.72
N HIS A 149 2.26 9.55 -7.02
CA HIS A 149 2.25 8.94 -5.70
C HIS A 149 2.92 7.56 -5.69
N GLY A 150 2.46 6.63 -6.54
CA GLY A 150 2.98 5.26 -6.58
C GLY A 150 4.47 5.22 -6.89
N VAL A 151 4.94 6.01 -7.86
CA VAL A 151 6.36 6.08 -8.22
C VAL A 151 7.19 6.69 -7.09
N CYS A 152 6.75 7.80 -6.47
CA CYS A 152 7.47 8.41 -5.36
C CYS A 152 7.57 7.48 -4.14
N CYS A 153 6.48 6.78 -3.80
CA CYS A 153 6.49 5.81 -2.72
C CYS A 153 7.39 4.62 -3.04
N PHE A 154 7.38 4.10 -4.27
CA PHE A 154 8.27 3.01 -4.67
C PHE A 154 9.74 3.42 -4.57
N ILE A 155 10.13 4.60 -5.06
CA ILE A 155 11.51 5.11 -4.97
C ILE A 155 11.93 5.25 -3.51
N THR A 156 11.06 5.84 -2.69
CA THR A 156 11.28 6.05 -1.26
C THR A 156 11.53 4.71 -0.57
N PHE A 157 10.62 3.75 -0.69
CA PHE A 157 10.76 2.43 -0.07
C PHE A 157 11.88 1.56 -0.68
N SER A 158 12.32 1.85 -1.91
CA SER A 158 13.47 1.17 -2.53
C SER A 158 14.80 1.69 -1.99
N SER A 159 14.89 2.96 -1.58
CA SER A 159 16.14 3.55 -1.12
C SER A 159 16.77 2.84 0.09
N ILE A 160 15.96 2.14 0.90
CA ILE A 160 16.43 1.34 2.04
C ILE A 160 17.33 0.18 1.62
N TYR A 161 17.22 -0.30 0.39
CA TYR A 161 18.02 -1.41 -0.15
C TYR A 161 19.34 -0.95 -0.78
N ASN A 162 19.60 0.35 -0.84
CA ASN A 162 20.85 0.88 -1.39
C ASN A 162 21.81 1.31 -0.27
N PRO A 163 22.86 0.51 0.04
CA PRO A 163 23.79 0.83 1.11
C PRO A 163 24.58 2.13 0.88
N ALA A 164 24.82 2.51 -0.38
CA ALA A 164 25.52 3.74 -0.72
C ALA A 164 24.68 4.98 -0.36
N LEU A 165 23.34 4.86 -0.41
CA LEU A 165 22.44 5.92 0.05
C LEU A 165 22.36 5.98 1.58
N GLN A 166 22.46 4.85 2.29
CA GLN A 166 22.36 4.82 3.75
C GLN A 166 23.50 5.54 4.48
N HIS A 167 24.74 5.46 3.99
CA HIS A 167 25.89 6.15 4.61
C HIS A 167 26.12 7.58 4.13
N ARG A 168 25.46 7.97 3.05
CA ARG A 168 25.55 9.32 2.49
C ARG A 168 24.15 9.86 2.25
N ILE A 169 23.25 9.76 3.23
CA ILE A 169 21.92 10.36 3.11
C ILE A 169 22.14 11.88 3.12
N PRO A 170 22.00 12.56 1.97
CA PRO A 170 22.16 13.99 1.94
C PRO A 170 20.99 14.62 2.71
N LEU A 171 21.24 15.76 3.36
CA LEU A 171 20.29 16.41 4.26
C LEU A 171 18.90 16.61 3.62
N TRP A 172 18.84 16.84 2.30
CA TRP A 172 17.57 17.00 1.58
C TRP A 172 16.70 15.73 1.56
N ILE A 173 17.28 14.52 1.57
CA ILE A 173 16.50 13.27 1.67
C ILE A 173 15.91 13.14 3.08
N ILE A 174 16.68 13.47 4.12
CA ILE A 174 16.19 13.47 5.51
C ILE A 174 15.01 14.45 5.65
N ILE A 175 15.19 15.67 5.14
CA ILE A 175 14.14 16.70 5.13
C ILE A 175 12.93 16.20 4.35
N PHE A 176 13.12 15.62 3.15
CA PHE A 176 12.03 15.09 2.33
C PHE A 176 11.25 13.98 3.04
N TYR A 177 11.94 13.02 3.67
CA TYR A 177 11.32 11.97 4.48
C TYR A 177 10.53 12.54 5.65
N PHE A 178 11.13 13.48 6.39
CA PHE A 178 10.49 14.13 7.53
C PHE A 178 9.23 14.89 7.10
N THR A 179 9.34 15.69 6.04
CA THR A 179 8.21 16.43 5.46
C THR A 179 7.11 15.49 4.96
N ASN A 180 7.46 14.41 4.25
CA ASN A 180 6.47 13.42 3.81
C ASN A 180 5.79 12.72 4.99
N ASN A 181 6.54 12.41 6.05
CA ASN A 181 5.98 11.78 7.25
C ASN A 181 4.99 12.72 7.96
N ILE A 182 5.31 14.02 8.04
CA ILE A 182 4.39 15.05 8.55
C ILE A 182 3.13 15.13 7.68
N ILE A 183 3.29 15.22 6.36
CA ILE A 183 2.16 15.28 5.42
C ILE A 183 1.28 14.04 5.56
N LEU A 184 1.86 12.84 5.61
CA LEU A 184 1.16 11.58 5.81
C LEU A 184 0.38 11.56 7.14
N ASN A 185 0.97 12.04 8.23
CA ASN A 185 0.27 12.14 9.51
C ASN A 185 -0.90 13.12 9.46
N ILE A 186 -0.73 14.28 8.80
CA ILE A 186 -1.83 15.24 8.59
C ILE A 186 -2.96 14.62 7.76
N LEU A 187 -2.62 13.93 6.66
CA LEU A 187 -3.60 13.22 5.83
C LEU A 187 -4.31 12.13 6.64
N ASN A 188 -3.58 11.33 7.42
CA ASN A 188 -4.17 10.30 8.28
C ASN A 188 -5.19 10.88 9.26
N VAL A 189 -4.87 12.01 9.91
CA VAL A 189 -5.82 12.72 10.78
C VAL A 189 -7.05 13.22 9.99
N PHE A 190 -6.84 13.77 8.79
CA PHE A 190 -7.92 14.24 7.93
C PHE A 190 -8.88 13.10 7.52
N TRP A 191 -8.33 11.97 7.08
CA TRP A 191 -9.13 10.79 6.70
C TRP A 191 -9.81 10.16 7.91
N PHE A 192 -9.14 10.09 9.06
CA PHE A 192 -9.74 9.61 10.31
C PHE A 192 -10.94 10.46 10.72
N ARG A 193 -10.85 11.79 10.61
CA ARG A 193 -11.99 12.70 10.84
C ARG A 193 -13.16 12.42 9.89
N LYS A 194 -12.89 12.15 8.60
CA LYS A 194 -13.95 11.76 7.65
C LYS A 194 -14.63 10.45 8.04
N ILE A 195 -13.87 9.44 8.44
CA ILE A 195 -14.41 8.16 8.91
C ILE A 195 -15.27 8.38 10.15
N LEU A 196 -14.79 9.15 11.14
CA LEU A 196 -15.54 9.47 12.35
C LEU A 196 -16.85 10.20 12.03
N HIS A 197 -16.83 11.12 11.05
CA HIS A 197 -18.03 11.83 10.61
C HIS A 197 -19.06 10.90 9.97
N VAL A 198 -18.62 10.00 9.09
CA VAL A 198 -19.49 8.98 8.48
C VAL A 198 -20.03 8.03 9.54
N ALA A 199 -19.18 7.55 10.45
CA ALA A 199 -19.58 6.68 11.56
C ALA A 199 -20.61 7.35 12.46
N ARG A 200 -20.37 8.61 12.88
CA ARG A 200 -21.34 9.42 13.63
C ARG A 200 -22.65 9.55 12.88
N LYS A 201 -22.64 9.84 11.58
CA LYS A 201 -23.87 9.89 10.77
C LYS A 201 -24.63 8.57 10.73
N GLN A 202 -23.93 7.43 10.72
CA GLN A 202 -24.59 6.12 10.73
C GLN A 202 -25.12 5.75 12.12
N LEU A 203 -24.41 6.11 13.18
CA LEU A 203 -24.80 5.83 14.57
C LEU A 203 -25.91 6.78 15.06
N LEU A 204 -25.90 8.03 14.61
CA LEU A 204 -26.88 9.06 14.98
C LEU A 204 -28.05 9.15 13.97
N LYS A 205 -28.11 8.25 12.97
CA LYS A 205 -29.31 8.13 12.14
C LYS A 205 -30.48 7.79 13.07
N PRO A 206 -31.51 8.65 13.18
CA PRO A 206 -32.72 8.26 13.89
C PRO A 206 -33.27 6.99 13.22
N LYS A 207 -33.75 6.03 14.02
CA LYS A 207 -34.55 4.92 13.49
C LYS A 207 -35.64 5.52 12.59
N PRO A 208 -35.91 4.96 11.41
CA PRO A 208 -37.08 5.37 10.64
C PRO A 208 -38.28 5.21 11.57
N GLN A 209 -39.04 6.28 11.82
CA GLN A 209 -40.36 6.15 12.42
C GLN A 209 -41.15 5.25 11.47
N THR A 210 -41.42 4.03 11.92
CA THR A 210 -42.16 3.05 11.14
C THR A 210 -43.52 3.66 10.86
N LYS A 211 -43.99 3.66 9.60
CA LYS A 211 -45.33 4.16 9.20
C LYS A 211 -46.47 3.63 10.10
N GLU A 212 -46.23 2.51 10.77
CA GLU A 212 -47.12 1.90 11.75
C GLU A 212 -47.33 2.78 13.00
N GLU A 213 -46.29 3.46 13.49
CA GLU A 213 -46.32 4.35 14.68
C GLU A 213 -47.07 5.67 14.39
N ASP A 214 -46.94 6.20 13.17
CA ASP A 214 -47.71 7.35 12.70
C ASP A 214 -49.18 6.99 12.45
N SER A 215 -49.45 5.78 11.93
CA SER A 215 -50.82 5.26 11.76
C SER A 215 -51.52 4.96 13.08
N LEU A 216 -50.76 4.60 14.13
CA LEU A 216 -51.31 4.39 15.47
C LEU A 216 -51.67 5.73 16.13
N LYS A 217 -50.80 6.74 15.98
CA LYS A 217 -51.05 8.09 16.49
C LYS A 217 -52.22 8.78 15.80
N SER A 218 -52.40 8.58 14.50
CA SER A 218 -53.55 9.11 13.76
C SER A 218 -54.87 8.41 14.07
N LYS A 219 -54.86 7.22 14.67
CA LYS A 219 -56.06 6.49 15.13
C LYS A 219 -56.42 6.79 16.59
N LEU A 220 -55.51 7.41 17.33
CA LEU A 220 -55.67 7.78 18.74
C LEU A 220 -56.02 9.27 18.94
N GLN A 221 -56.05 10.06 17.86
CA GLN A 221 -56.60 11.42 17.78
C GLN A 221 -57.97 11.38 17.11
#